data_AF-A0A363TV41-F1
#
_entry.id   AF-A0A363TV41-F1
#
_cell.length_a   1.000
_cell.length_b   1.000
_cell.length_c   1.000
_cell.angle_alpha   90.00
_cell.angle_beta   90.00
_cell.angle_gamma   90.00
#
_symmetry.space_group_name_H-M   'P 1'
#
loop_
_entity.id
_entity.type
_entity.pdbx_description
1 polymer ?
#
loop_
_entity_poly.entity_id
_entity_poly.type
_entity_poly.pdbx_seq_one_letter_code
_entity_poly.pdbx_strand_id
1 'polypeptide(L)'
;NARSAGSSSPAEATQTITFVVSAPAATAVTLTPSPASPVTPGTAVTFTGAATGGSGSYEYEFRGRATGSPVWSVAQTYGSNASWTWNGVAGSWEIQVNARSVGSSSPAEATQTIPYAVQ
;
A
#
# COMPACT_ATOMS: atom_id res chain seq x y z
N ASN A 1 32.72 60.49 -1.00
CA ASN A 1 31.56 60.99 -1.76
C ASN A 1 31.46 60.33 -3.12
N ALA A 2 30.72 59.23 -3.22
CA ALA A 2 29.88 58.80 -4.35
C ALA A 2 29.08 57.56 -3.91
N ARG A 3 27.88 57.40 -4.43
CA ARG A 3 26.74 56.64 -3.89
C ARG A 3 26.21 55.60 -4.90
N SER A 4 25.82 54.43 -4.38
CA SER A 4 25.02 53.26 -4.86
C SER A 4 24.67 53.00 -6.33
N ALA A 5 24.72 51.71 -6.72
CA ALA A 5 23.57 50.95 -7.25
C ALA A 5 23.89 49.44 -7.40
N GLY A 6 23.06 48.55 -6.84
CA GLY A 6 23.09 47.11 -7.11
C GLY A 6 22.57 46.21 -5.99
N SER A 7 21.27 45.90 -6.03
CA SER A 7 20.57 44.84 -5.27
C SER A 7 21.32 43.49 -5.30
N SER A 8 21.15 42.52 -4.40
CA SER A 8 19.93 42.02 -3.75
C SER A 8 20.31 41.01 -2.65
N SER A 9 19.45 40.91 -1.63
CA SER A 9 19.42 39.96 -0.49
C SER A 9 20.21 38.65 -0.67
N PRO A 10 21.01 38.20 0.32
CA PRO A 10 21.34 36.78 0.39
C PRO A 10 20.05 36.06 0.81
N ALA A 11 19.29 35.54 -0.14
CA ALA A 11 18.40 34.43 0.18
C ALA A 11 19.32 33.28 0.56
N GLU A 12 19.39 32.97 1.85
CA GLU A 12 20.03 31.76 2.34
C GLU A 12 19.29 30.57 1.71
N ALA A 13 19.80 30.08 0.59
CA ALA A 13 19.30 28.87 -0.03
C ALA A 13 19.75 27.70 0.84
N THR A 14 18.94 27.36 1.85
CA THR A 14 19.08 26.08 2.54
C THR A 14 18.68 24.99 1.55
N GLN A 15 19.66 24.47 0.80
CA GLN A 15 19.47 23.24 0.05
C GLN A 15 19.36 22.11 1.07
N THR A 16 18.14 21.77 1.46
CA THR A 16 17.87 20.51 2.15
C THR A 16 18.14 19.39 1.15
N ILE A 17 19.34 18.79 1.23
CA ILE A 17 19.62 17.53 0.54
C ILE A 17 18.84 16.46 1.30
N THR A 18 17.66 16.11 0.80
CA THR A 18 16.89 14.98 1.33
C THR A 18 17.58 13.70 0.89
N PHE A 19 18.39 13.12 1.77
CA PHE A 19 18.87 11.76 1.59
C PHE A 19 17.71 10.81 1.90
N VAL A 20 17.06 10.29 0.86
CA VAL A 20 16.15 9.16 1.02
C VAL A 20 17.00 7.93 1.35
N VAL A 21 17.11 7.60 2.63
CA VAL A 21 17.56 6.28 3.05
C VAL A 21 16.44 5.31 2.67
N SER A 22 16.55 4.73 1.47
CA SER A 22 15.62 3.68 1.05
C SER A 22 15.85 2.48 1.95
N ALA A 23 14.85 2.15 2.76
CA ALA A 23 14.84 0.88 3.47
C ALA A 23 14.91 -0.25 2.43
N PRO A 24 15.63 -1.35 2.71
CA PRO A 24 15.68 -2.47 1.79
C PRO A 24 14.26 -3.01 1.55
N ALA A 25 13.95 -3.27 0.27
CA ALA A 25 12.59 -3.53 -0.21
C ALA A 25 12.05 -4.88 0.29
N ALA A 26 10.73 -4.95 0.50
CA ALA A 26 10.02 -6.21 0.65
C ALA A 26 10.16 -7.05 -0.63
N THR A 27 10.35 -8.36 -0.48
CA THR A 27 10.55 -9.28 -1.61
C THR A 27 9.34 -10.18 -1.88
N ALA A 28 8.47 -10.36 -0.88
CA ALA A 28 7.25 -11.15 -1.00
C ALA A 28 6.18 -10.68 -0.02
N VAL A 29 4.93 -11.04 -0.31
CA VAL A 29 3.79 -10.87 0.58
C VAL A 29 2.82 -12.03 0.40
N THR A 30 2.26 -12.55 1.49
CA THR A 30 1.16 -13.51 1.44
C THR A 30 -0.17 -12.82 1.76
N LEU A 31 -1.27 -13.39 1.28
CA LEU A 31 -2.62 -12.89 1.52
C LEU A 31 -3.52 -14.04 1.98
N THR A 32 -3.97 -13.99 3.23
CA THR A 32 -4.75 -15.06 3.85
C THR A 32 -6.13 -14.55 4.28
N PRO A 33 -7.22 -15.09 3.71
CA PRO A 33 -8.57 -14.77 4.17
C PRO A 33 -9.00 -15.64 5.35
N SER A 34 -9.81 -15.08 6.24
CA SER A 34 -10.51 -15.80 7.31
C SER A 34 -11.94 -15.25 7.47
N PRO A 35 -12.99 -16.06 7.26
CA PRO A 35 -12.95 -17.46 6.82
C PRO A 35 -12.45 -17.63 5.37
N ALA A 36 -12.04 -18.86 5.04
CA ALA A 36 -11.63 -19.22 3.68
C ALA A 36 -12.85 -19.20 2.72
N SER A 37 -12.58 -18.93 1.44
CA SER A 37 -13.61 -18.96 0.39
C SER A 37 -14.11 -20.39 0.13
N PRO A 38 -15.40 -20.59 -0.22
CA PRO A 38 -16.46 -19.57 -0.33
C PRO A 38 -17.16 -19.28 1.00
N VAL A 39 -17.84 -18.13 1.06
CA VAL A 39 -18.66 -17.70 2.21
C VAL A 39 -20.03 -17.21 1.76
N THR A 40 -20.99 -17.11 2.68
CA THR A 40 -22.30 -16.54 2.38
C THR A 40 -22.28 -15.00 2.38
N PRO A 41 -23.17 -14.34 1.61
CA PRO A 41 -23.30 -12.88 1.64
C PRO A 41 -23.54 -12.34 3.05
N GLY A 42 -22.90 -11.23 3.38
CA GLY A 42 -22.93 -10.61 4.72
C GLY A 42 -21.93 -11.20 5.72
N THR A 43 -21.21 -12.28 5.38
CA THR A 43 -20.13 -12.80 6.22
C THR A 43 -19.00 -11.78 6.32
N ALA A 44 -18.59 -11.46 7.55
CA ALA A 44 -17.39 -10.66 7.79
C ALA A 44 -16.14 -11.51 7.53
N VAL A 45 -15.34 -11.10 6.55
CA VAL A 45 -14.10 -11.75 6.13
C VAL A 45 -12.93 -10.83 6.46
N THR A 46 -11.94 -11.35 7.17
CA THR A 46 -10.68 -10.64 7.43
C THR A 46 -9.59 -11.16 6.53
N PHE A 47 -9.01 -10.28 5.73
CA PHE A 47 -7.84 -10.55 4.89
C PHE A 47 -6.60 -10.06 5.61
N THR A 48 -5.59 -10.93 5.76
CA THR A 48 -4.34 -10.60 6.44
C THR A 48 -3.17 -10.71 5.47
N GLY A 49 -2.38 -9.65 5.38
CA GLY A 49 -1.13 -9.59 4.64
C GLY A 49 0.05 -9.97 5.54
N ALA A 50 1.04 -10.70 5.01
CA ALA A 50 2.31 -10.89 5.70
C ALA A 50 3.47 -10.72 4.73
N ALA A 51 4.12 -9.55 4.79
CA ALA A 51 5.28 -9.25 3.96
C ALA A 51 6.57 -9.79 4.57
N THR A 52 7.51 -10.15 3.70
CA THR A 52 8.84 -10.65 4.08
C THR A 52 9.93 -10.01 3.21
N GLY A 53 11.18 -10.13 3.67
CA GLY A 53 12.36 -9.51 3.02
C GLY A 53 12.68 -8.10 3.54
N GLY A 54 13.78 -7.53 3.09
CA GLY A 54 14.11 -6.14 3.42
C GLY A 54 14.25 -5.84 4.92
N SER A 55 13.75 -4.68 5.34
CA SER A 55 13.91 -4.12 6.70
C SER A 55 12.94 -4.66 7.76
N GLY A 56 11.98 -5.50 7.38
CA GLY A 56 11.02 -6.10 8.32
C GLY A 56 9.85 -5.21 8.75
N SER A 57 9.90 -3.90 8.50
CA SER A 57 8.81 -2.95 8.74
C SER A 57 8.13 -2.57 7.43
N TYR A 58 6.83 -2.79 7.33
CA TYR A 58 6.08 -2.64 6.07
C TYR A 58 4.77 -1.86 6.24
N GLU A 59 4.31 -1.33 5.12
CA GLU A 59 2.98 -0.77 4.93
C GLU A 59 2.19 -1.64 3.94
N TYR A 60 0.89 -1.77 4.18
CA TYR A 60 -0.01 -2.61 3.40
C TYR A 60 -1.18 -1.81 2.84
N GLU A 61 -1.48 -2.05 1.58
CA GLU A 61 -2.67 -1.56 0.90
C GLU A 61 -3.51 -2.75 0.42
N PHE A 62 -4.81 -2.72 0.69
CA PHE A 62 -5.74 -3.76 0.26
C PHE A 62 -6.65 -3.21 -0.84
N ARG A 63 -6.85 -4.02 -1.88
CA ARG A 63 -7.71 -3.70 -3.01
C ARG A 63 -8.64 -4.86 -3.34
N GLY A 64 -9.78 -4.54 -3.92
CA GLY A 64 -10.76 -5.52 -4.39
C GLY A 64 -11.36 -5.14 -5.74
N ARG A 65 -11.75 -6.15 -6.51
CA ARG A 65 -12.55 -5.99 -7.73
C ARG A 65 -13.42 -7.21 -7.98
N ALA A 66 -14.50 -7.06 -8.72
CA ALA A 66 -15.19 -8.20 -9.28
C ALA A 66 -14.26 -8.94 -10.25
N THR A 67 -14.29 -10.27 -10.26
CA THR A 67 -13.42 -11.08 -11.13
C THR A 67 -13.55 -10.65 -12.59
N GLY A 68 -12.43 -10.31 -13.21
CA GLY A 68 -12.39 -9.86 -14.61
C GLY A 68 -12.69 -8.37 -14.84
N SER A 69 -13.02 -7.62 -13.79
CA SER A 69 -13.13 -6.16 -13.89
C SER A 69 -11.76 -5.52 -14.18
N PRO A 70 -11.66 -4.52 -15.06
CA PRO A 70 -10.41 -3.81 -15.30
C PRO A 70 -10.05 -2.84 -14.16
N VAL A 71 -11.00 -2.51 -13.27
CA VAL A 71 -10.83 -1.48 -12.23
C VAL A 71 -10.67 -2.10 -10.86
N TRP A 72 -9.59 -1.73 -10.17
CA TRP A 72 -9.36 -2.03 -8.75
C TRP A 72 -9.90 -0.91 -7.87
N SER A 73 -10.62 -1.28 -6.81
CA SER A 73 -11.03 -0.36 -5.76
C SER A 73 -10.09 -0.49 -4.56
N VAL A 74 -9.57 0.62 -4.05
CA VAL A 74 -8.77 0.64 -2.81
C VAL A 74 -9.72 0.53 -1.63
N ALA A 75 -9.53 -0.50 -0.82
CA ALA A 75 -10.32 -0.76 0.38
C ALA A 75 -9.61 -0.35 1.67
N GLN A 76 -8.27 -0.41 1.67
CA GLN A 76 -7.40 0.15 2.70
C GLN A 76 -6.19 0.75 2.01
N THR A 77 -5.90 2.03 2.24
CA THR A 77 -4.66 2.68 1.77
C THR A 77 -3.44 2.16 2.54
N TYR A 78 -2.23 2.44 2.04
CA TYR A 78 -1.00 2.09 2.74
C TYR A 78 -0.98 2.54 4.22
N GLY A 79 -0.64 1.60 5.09
CA GLY A 79 -0.38 1.84 6.51
C GLY A 79 0.15 0.57 7.19
N SER A 80 0.56 0.65 8.44
CA SER A 80 1.14 -0.48 9.18
C SER A 80 0.13 -1.58 9.54
N ASN A 81 -1.17 -1.34 9.35
CA ASN A 81 -2.21 -2.31 9.64
C ASN A 81 -2.25 -3.39 8.55
N ALA A 82 -1.87 -4.61 8.91
CA ALA A 82 -1.76 -5.73 7.98
C ALA A 82 -3.07 -6.50 7.76
N SER A 83 -4.21 -5.98 8.23
CA SER A 83 -5.50 -6.67 8.15
C SER A 83 -6.63 -5.76 7.70
N TRP A 84 -7.42 -6.22 6.74
CA TRP A 84 -8.63 -5.53 6.27
C TRP A 84 -9.85 -6.43 6.43
N THR A 85 -10.92 -5.92 7.04
CA THR A 85 -12.19 -6.63 7.19
C THR A 85 -13.22 -6.13 6.19
N TRP A 86 -13.89 -7.07 5.51
CA TRP A 86 -14.89 -6.83 4.48
C TRP A 86 -16.15 -7.64 4.76
N ASN A 87 -17.33 -7.03 4.59
CA ASN A 87 -18.60 -7.75 4.62
C ASN A 87 -18.91 -8.25 3.20
N GLY A 88 -18.80 -9.56 3.00
CA GLY A 88 -18.86 -10.19 1.68
C GLY A 88 -20.16 -9.87 0.94
N VAL A 89 -20.04 -9.42 -0.32
CA VAL A 89 -21.18 -9.22 -1.23
C VAL A 89 -21.18 -10.34 -2.25
N ALA A 90 -22.35 -10.90 -2.56
CA ALA A 90 -22.50 -12.00 -3.50
C ALA A 90 -21.75 -11.75 -4.82
N GLY A 91 -21.00 -12.75 -5.28
CA GLY A 91 -20.21 -12.68 -6.51
C GLY A 91 -18.82 -13.29 -6.39
N SER A 92 -18.10 -13.27 -7.51
CA SER A 92 -16.70 -13.66 -7.60
C SER A 92 -15.81 -12.41 -7.57
N TRP A 93 -14.81 -12.43 -6.70
CA TRP A 93 -13.93 -11.30 -6.43
C TRP A 93 -12.47 -11.70 -6.60
N GLU A 94 -11.65 -10.71 -6.93
CA GLU A 94 -10.19 -10.79 -6.80
C GLU A 94 -9.79 -9.81 -5.71
N ILE A 95 -9.06 -10.32 -4.72
CA ILE A 95 -8.56 -9.54 -3.58
C ILE A 95 -7.06 -9.45 -3.68
N GLN A 96 -6.53 -8.24 -3.56
CA GLN A 96 -5.11 -7.94 -3.68
C GLN A 96 -4.60 -7.29 -2.40
N VAL A 97 -3.39 -7.68 -2.00
CA VAL A 97 -2.56 -6.93 -1.05
C VAL A 97 -1.29 -6.47 -1.76
N ASN A 98 -0.98 -5.19 -1.58
CA ASN A 98 0.32 -4.63 -1.95
C ASN A 98 1.08 -4.33 -0.66
N ALA A 99 2.35 -4.67 -0.63
CA ALA A 99 3.26 -4.39 0.47
C ALA A 99 4.44 -3.55 0.00
N ARG A 100 4.93 -2.68 0.86
CA ARG A 100 6.17 -1.93 0.69
C ARG A 100 6.83 -1.68 2.04
N SER A 101 8.13 -1.50 2.08
CA SER A 101 8.85 -1.07 3.27
C SER A 101 8.40 0.33 3.70
N VAL A 102 8.35 0.58 5.03
CA VAL A 102 7.99 1.90 5.57
C VAL A 102 8.94 2.98 5.02
N GLY A 103 8.37 4.08 4.54
CA GLY A 103 9.12 5.19 3.93
C GLY A 103 9.47 4.98 2.46
N SER A 104 9.13 3.84 1.87
CA SER A 104 9.26 3.60 0.43
C SER A 104 8.27 4.47 -0.35
N SER A 105 8.76 5.17 -1.38
CA SER A 105 7.91 5.90 -2.34
C SER A 105 7.41 5.00 -3.48
N SER A 106 7.79 3.72 -3.48
CA SER A 106 7.34 2.77 -4.49
C SER A 106 5.83 2.54 -4.39
N PRO A 107 5.13 2.38 -5.52
CA PRO A 107 3.71 2.11 -5.53
C PRO A 107 3.36 0.73 -4.99
N ALA A 108 4.28 -0.23 -5.04
CA ALA A 108 4.30 -1.53 -4.37
C ALA A 108 5.70 -2.14 -4.54
N GLU A 109 6.14 -2.96 -3.58
CA GLU A 109 7.39 -3.75 -3.68
C GLU A 109 7.10 -5.24 -3.83
N ALA A 110 6.04 -5.72 -3.18
CA ALA A 110 5.50 -7.06 -3.35
C ALA A 110 3.96 -6.99 -3.46
N THR A 111 3.39 -7.88 -4.26
CA THR A 111 1.94 -7.94 -4.50
C THR A 111 1.48 -9.40 -4.52
N GLN A 112 0.36 -9.68 -3.86
CA GLN A 112 -0.34 -10.97 -3.99
C GLN A 112 -1.81 -10.72 -4.29
N THR A 113 -2.35 -11.48 -5.23
CA THR A 113 -3.79 -11.48 -5.57
C THR A 113 -4.35 -12.89 -5.39
N ILE A 114 -5.54 -13.03 -4.82
CA ILE A 114 -6.26 -14.30 -4.68
C ILE A 114 -7.70 -14.18 -5.19
N PRO A 115 -8.28 -15.24 -5.78
CA PRO A 115 -9.72 -15.30 -6.01
C PRO A 115 -10.47 -15.52 -4.70
N TYR A 116 -11.67 -14.95 -4.59
CA TYR A 116 -12.54 -15.12 -3.42
C TYR A 116 -14.01 -15.11 -3.84
N ALA A 117 -14.78 -16.13 -3.44
CA ALA A 117 -16.18 -16.28 -3.83
C ALA A 117 -17.13 -16.05 -2.65
N VAL A 118 -18.22 -15.33 -2.91
CA VAL A 118 -19.32 -15.11 -1.97
C VAL A 118 -20.61 -15.62 -2.62
N GLN A 119 -21.21 -16.67 -2.08
CA GLN A 119 -22.36 -17.38 -2.66
C GLN A 119 -23.32 -17.91 -1.62
#